data_AF-A0AB36K4C2-F1
#
_entry.id   AF-A0AB36K4C2-F1
#
_cell.length_a   1.000
_cell.length_b   1.000
_cell.length_c   1.000
_cell.angle_alpha   90.00
_cell.angle_beta   90.00
_cell.angle_gamma   90.00
#
_symmetry.space_group_name_H-M   'P 1'
#
loop_
_entity.id
_entity.type
_entity.pdbx_description
1 polymer ?
#
loop_
_entity_poly.entity_id
_entity_poly.type
_entity_poly.pdbx_seq_one_letter_code
_entity_poly.pdbx_strand_id
1 'polypeptide(L)'
;MNFDVDLPKSQDMLNEIICGYYSVWRRVLMLRESIESAEKIHNSNNNLVCLGAKCIQETLFFSSVTDIKAWFIDSDSKVASLPRLVSKLYDSDFSNKLETWYSTPPNTILIGDSQETKHWHNGHISKKKQEFQYLRGEILKKYQCFIDSDERKRIANLRDKYVAHKEFRNGKLYDAARHGHQLSDAESVLNLIDDFIFDFNKLFNKSSYLESPKDFDRVGAEFWGALKSNII
;
A
#
# COMPACT_ATOMS: atom_id res chain seq x y z
N MET A 1 -9.07 26.95 0.32
CA MET A 1 -8.72 25.68 -0.35
C MET A 1 -8.95 25.82 -1.85
N ASN A 2 -7.95 25.54 -2.69
CA ASN A 2 -8.04 25.64 -4.15
C ASN A 2 -8.11 24.23 -4.73
N PHE A 3 -9.32 23.78 -5.07
CA PHE A 3 -9.56 22.39 -5.46
C PHE A 3 -8.81 21.99 -6.74
N ASP A 4 -8.65 22.90 -7.69
CA ASP A 4 -7.92 22.64 -8.94
C ASP A 4 -6.41 22.44 -8.71
N VAL A 5 -5.89 22.85 -7.55
CA VAL A 5 -4.50 22.62 -7.12
C VAL A 5 -4.42 21.47 -6.11
N ASP A 6 -5.39 21.37 -5.22
CA ASP A 6 -5.39 20.41 -4.12
C ASP A 6 -5.77 18.99 -4.57
N LEU A 7 -6.62 18.84 -5.60
CA LEU A 7 -6.97 17.54 -6.17
C LEU A 7 -5.76 16.90 -6.88
N PRO A 8 -5.07 17.55 -7.85
CA PRO A 8 -3.88 16.96 -8.47
C PRO A 8 -2.81 16.55 -7.46
N LYS A 9 -2.53 17.39 -6.47
CA LYS A 9 -1.59 17.04 -5.38
C LYS A 9 -2.02 15.80 -4.59
N SER A 10 -3.32 15.61 -4.39
CA SER A 10 -3.84 14.42 -3.70
C SER A 10 -3.78 13.18 -4.59
N GLN A 11 -3.96 13.34 -5.90
CA GLN A 11 -3.79 12.27 -6.89
C GLN A 11 -2.31 11.84 -7.00
N ASP A 12 -1.38 12.80 -7.06
CA ASP A 12 0.06 12.53 -7.04
C ASP A 12 0.47 11.81 -5.76
N MET A 13 -0.02 12.27 -4.61
CA MET A 13 0.20 11.61 -3.32
C MET A 13 -0.34 10.18 -3.32
N LEU A 14 -1.52 9.94 -3.88
CA LEU A 14 -2.09 8.60 -4.00
C LEU A 14 -1.25 7.70 -4.90
N ASN A 15 -0.76 8.23 -6.04
CA ASN A 15 0.13 7.49 -6.93
C ASN A 15 1.44 7.09 -6.22
N GLU A 16 2.04 7.99 -5.46
CA GLU A 16 3.22 7.68 -4.64
C GLU A 16 2.92 6.58 -3.60
N ILE A 17 1.78 6.66 -2.91
CA ILE A 17 1.37 5.65 -1.92
C ILE A 17 1.14 4.29 -2.58
N ILE A 18 0.50 4.24 -3.77
CA ILE A 18 0.29 3.00 -4.54
C ILE A 18 1.63 2.41 -5.00
N CYS A 19 2.56 3.24 -5.48
CA CYS A 19 3.91 2.79 -5.82
C CYS A 19 4.65 2.23 -4.60
N GLY A 20 4.52 2.90 -3.45
CA GLY A 20 5.04 2.43 -2.17
C GLY A 20 4.44 1.08 -1.77
N TYR A 21 3.12 0.94 -1.87
CA TYR A 21 2.38 -0.30 -1.63
C TYR A 21 2.92 -1.48 -2.45
N TYR A 22 3.07 -1.30 -3.76
CA TYR A 22 3.62 -2.33 -4.62
C TYR A 22 5.08 -2.66 -4.31
N SER A 23 5.89 -1.65 -4.01
CA SER A 23 7.30 -1.83 -3.63
C SER A 23 7.44 -2.65 -2.34
N VAL A 24 6.60 -2.38 -1.33
CA VAL A 24 6.58 -3.17 -0.09
C VAL A 24 6.12 -4.60 -0.38
N TRP A 25 5.01 -4.80 -1.12
CA TRP A 25 4.53 -6.13 -1.47
C TRP A 25 5.60 -6.99 -2.13
N ARG A 26 6.28 -6.45 -3.14
CA ARG A 26 7.36 -7.16 -3.85
C ARG A 26 8.47 -7.61 -2.90
N ARG A 27 8.85 -6.78 -1.92
CA ARG A 27 9.87 -7.14 -0.91
C ARG A 27 9.39 -8.19 0.06
N VAL A 28 8.15 -8.12 0.52
CA VAL A 28 7.55 -9.12 1.40
C VAL A 28 7.50 -10.48 0.70
N LEU A 29 7.12 -10.52 -0.59
CA LEU A 29 7.11 -11.75 -1.39
C LEU A 29 8.52 -12.28 -1.66
N MET A 30 9.48 -11.41 -2.00
CA MET A 30 10.88 -11.81 -2.14
C MET A 30 11.43 -12.39 -0.82
N LEU A 31 11.04 -11.82 0.32
CA LEU A 31 11.45 -12.32 1.63
C LEU A 31 10.82 -13.68 1.94
N ARG A 32 9.51 -13.86 1.67
CA ARG A 32 8.80 -15.14 1.82
C ARG A 32 9.51 -16.25 1.07
N GLU A 33 9.75 -16.05 -0.22
CA GLU A 33 10.44 -17.01 -1.08
C GLU A 33 11.87 -17.30 -0.63
N SER A 34 12.56 -16.28 -0.09
CA SER A 34 13.88 -16.45 0.47
C SER A 34 13.88 -17.33 1.70
N ILE A 35 12.90 -17.18 2.60
CA ILE A 35 12.76 -17.98 3.82
C ILE A 35 12.46 -19.44 3.45
N GLU A 36 11.50 -19.67 2.55
CA GLU A 36 11.15 -21.01 2.06
C GLU A 36 12.33 -21.68 1.34
N SER A 37 13.14 -20.89 0.62
CA SER A 37 14.37 -21.38 -0.02
C SER A 37 15.52 -21.58 0.96
N ALA A 38 15.57 -20.83 2.07
CA ALA A 38 16.64 -20.91 3.07
C ALA A 38 16.62 -22.24 3.84
N GLU A 39 15.46 -22.87 4.02
CA GLU A 39 15.37 -24.24 4.55
C GLU A 39 16.15 -25.24 3.69
N LYS A 40 16.21 -25.02 2.36
CA LYS A 40 16.99 -25.85 1.43
C LYS A 40 18.47 -25.47 1.40
N ILE A 41 18.80 -24.17 1.55
CA ILE A 41 20.19 -23.67 1.59
C ILE A 41 20.88 -24.10 2.90
N HIS A 42 20.18 -24.16 4.03
CA HIS A 42 20.73 -24.62 5.30
C HIS A 42 21.28 -26.05 5.24
N ASN A 43 20.74 -26.89 4.35
CA ASN A 43 21.21 -28.27 4.11
C ASN A 43 22.48 -28.36 3.25
N SER A 44 22.95 -27.25 2.67
CA SER A 44 24.13 -27.23 1.77
C SER A 44 25.48 -27.12 2.51
N ASN A 45 25.49 -27.00 3.85
CA ASN A 45 26.69 -26.83 4.70
C ASN A 45 27.62 -25.66 4.31
N ASN A 46 27.22 -24.74 3.42
CA ASN A 46 28.01 -23.58 3.04
C ASN A 46 27.65 -22.36 3.91
N ASN A 47 28.45 -22.13 4.96
CA ASN A 47 28.23 -21.08 5.94
C ASN A 47 28.23 -19.66 5.34
N LEU A 48 29.02 -19.38 4.30
CA LEU A 48 29.10 -18.05 3.70
C LEU A 48 27.84 -17.71 2.90
N VAL A 49 27.32 -18.68 2.14
CA VAL A 49 26.05 -18.52 1.40
C VAL A 49 24.88 -18.33 2.37
N CYS A 50 24.86 -19.08 3.48
CA CYS A 50 23.86 -18.92 4.53
C CYS A 50 23.90 -17.51 5.16
N LEU A 51 25.09 -16.96 5.40
CA LEU A 51 25.24 -15.60 5.94
C LEU A 51 24.76 -14.54 4.94
N GLY A 52 25.12 -14.67 3.65
CA GLY A 52 24.66 -13.75 2.61
C GLY A 52 23.14 -13.73 2.47
N ALA A 53 22.50 -14.91 2.47
CA ALA A 53 21.04 -15.02 2.42
C ALA A 53 20.37 -14.32 3.61
N LYS A 54 20.90 -14.49 4.83
CA LYS A 54 20.39 -13.82 6.03
C LYS A 54 20.48 -12.30 5.95
N CYS A 55 21.60 -11.75 5.46
CA CYS A 55 21.74 -10.31 5.26
C CYS A 55 20.68 -9.75 4.28
N ILE A 56 20.40 -10.47 3.20
CA ILE A 56 19.34 -10.08 2.24
C ILE A 56 17.98 -10.12 2.93
N GLN A 57 17.66 -11.19 3.66
CA GLN A 57 16.39 -11.35 4.37
C GLN A 57 16.14 -10.22 5.37
N GLU A 58 17.15 -9.88 6.17
CA GLU A 58 17.06 -8.78 7.14
C GLU A 58 16.86 -7.43 6.45
N THR A 59 17.58 -7.19 5.35
CA THR A 59 17.44 -5.96 4.56
C THR A 59 16.03 -5.83 3.97
N LEU A 60 15.51 -6.91 3.40
CA LEU A 60 14.14 -6.96 2.87
C LEU A 60 13.11 -6.72 3.97
N PHE A 61 13.26 -7.38 5.12
CA PHE A 61 12.34 -7.22 6.24
C PHE A 61 12.36 -5.79 6.79
N PHE A 62 13.54 -5.26 7.08
CA PHE A 62 13.69 -3.93 7.67
C PHE A 62 13.19 -2.83 6.73
N SER A 63 13.56 -2.91 5.45
CA SER A 63 13.11 -1.93 4.47
C SER A 63 11.59 -1.99 4.27
N SER A 64 10.98 -3.19 4.31
CA SER A 64 9.52 -3.35 4.24
C SER A 64 8.83 -2.72 5.45
N VAL A 65 9.27 -3.01 6.67
CA VAL A 65 8.71 -2.45 7.90
C VAL A 65 8.82 -0.93 7.95
N THR A 66 9.98 -0.40 7.54
CA THR A 66 10.23 1.04 7.50
C THR A 66 9.28 1.74 6.54
N ASP A 67 9.12 1.18 5.34
CA ASP A 67 8.25 1.76 4.32
C ASP A 67 6.78 1.58 4.65
N ILE A 68 6.37 0.46 5.26
CA ILE A 68 4.99 0.32 5.76
C ILE A 68 4.66 1.45 6.72
N LYS A 69 5.56 1.73 7.66
CA LYS A 69 5.33 2.80 8.63
C LYS A 69 5.28 4.15 7.92
N ALA A 70 6.23 4.45 7.05
CA ALA A 70 6.29 5.74 6.35
C ALA A 70 5.06 6.00 5.47
N TRP A 71 4.65 5.03 4.66
CA TRP A 71 3.55 5.19 3.71
C TRP A 71 2.18 5.08 4.36
N PHE A 72 1.99 4.21 5.35
CA PHE A 72 0.64 3.83 5.81
C PHE A 72 0.31 4.26 7.24
N ILE A 73 1.31 4.52 8.08
CA ILE A 73 1.11 4.76 9.52
C ILE A 73 1.50 6.19 9.92
N ASP A 74 2.65 6.67 9.47
CA ASP A 74 3.19 7.97 9.86
C ASP A 74 2.38 9.11 9.21
N SER A 75 2.13 10.17 9.97
CA SER A 75 1.35 11.33 9.56
C SER A 75 2.23 12.57 9.29
N ASP A 76 3.48 12.38 8.86
CA ASP A 76 4.40 13.48 8.59
C ASP A 76 3.88 14.36 7.45
N SER A 77 3.68 15.66 7.72
CA SER A 77 3.13 16.63 6.78
C SER A 77 3.98 16.88 5.53
N LYS A 78 5.23 16.41 5.50
CA LYS A 78 6.17 16.59 4.38
C LYS A 78 6.20 15.41 3.42
N VAL A 79 5.70 14.24 3.81
CA VAL A 79 5.82 13.00 3.02
C VAL A 79 4.43 12.52 2.61
N ALA A 80 4.29 12.00 1.40
CA ALA A 80 3.04 11.36 0.98
C ALA A 80 2.74 10.18 1.90
N SER A 81 1.55 10.17 2.50
CA SER A 81 1.16 9.09 3.40
C SER A 81 -0.35 8.91 3.44
N LEU A 82 -0.78 7.68 3.72
CA LEU A 82 -2.18 7.31 3.78
C LEU A 82 -2.97 8.13 4.82
N PRO A 83 -2.47 8.40 6.05
CA PRO A 83 -3.19 9.27 6.98
C PRO A 83 -3.45 10.67 6.42
N ARG A 84 -2.52 11.23 5.64
CA ARG A 84 -2.72 12.54 4.99
C ARG A 84 -3.80 12.47 3.92
N LEU A 85 -3.79 11.44 3.09
CA LEU A 85 -4.82 11.28 2.07
C LEU A 85 -6.21 11.05 2.68
N VAL A 86 -6.30 10.25 3.75
CA VAL A 86 -7.55 10.06 4.50
C VAL A 86 -8.02 11.36 5.14
N SER A 87 -7.12 12.19 5.68
CA SER A 87 -7.50 13.49 6.27
C SER A 87 -8.24 14.40 5.29
N LYS A 88 -7.98 14.27 3.98
CA LYS A 88 -8.70 15.00 2.92
C LYS A 88 -10.14 14.54 2.77
N LEU A 89 -10.44 13.27 3.03
CA LEU A 89 -11.81 12.77 3.03
C LEU A 89 -12.60 13.22 4.27
N TYR A 90 -11.93 13.52 5.39
CA TYR A 90 -12.54 14.11 6.58
C TYR A 90 -12.81 15.60 6.44
N ASP A 91 -12.03 16.32 5.64
CA ASP A 91 -12.28 17.72 5.27
C ASP A 91 -13.58 17.82 4.45
N SER A 92 -14.62 18.43 5.04
CA SER A 92 -15.93 18.57 4.40
C SER A 92 -15.88 19.39 3.12
N ASP A 93 -15.06 20.44 3.08
CA ASP A 93 -14.96 21.32 1.92
C ASP A 93 -14.29 20.60 0.76
N PHE A 94 -13.21 19.88 1.04
CA PHE A 94 -12.56 19.04 0.02
C PHE A 94 -13.47 17.92 -0.45
N SER A 95 -14.07 17.18 0.49
CA SER A 95 -14.90 16.02 0.20
C SER A 95 -16.12 16.39 -0.65
N ASN A 96 -16.77 17.52 -0.37
CA ASN A 96 -17.92 18.00 -1.15
C ASN A 96 -17.52 18.39 -2.58
N LYS A 97 -16.35 19.02 -2.75
CA LYS A 97 -15.81 19.34 -4.08
C LYS A 97 -15.38 18.08 -4.83
N LEU A 98 -14.79 17.11 -4.13
CA LEU A 98 -14.43 15.82 -4.69
C LEU A 98 -15.68 15.04 -5.15
N GLU A 99 -16.77 15.03 -4.37
CA GLU A 99 -18.05 14.42 -4.79
C GLU A 99 -18.58 15.06 -6.07
N THR A 100 -18.55 16.39 -6.12
CA THR A 100 -19.02 17.17 -7.27
C THR A 100 -18.20 16.85 -8.52
N TRP A 101 -16.88 16.87 -8.40
CA TRP A 101 -15.96 16.48 -9.47
C TRP A 101 -16.18 15.02 -9.89
N TYR A 102 -16.26 14.09 -8.93
CA TYR A 102 -16.45 12.66 -9.17
C TYR A 102 -17.73 12.38 -9.97
N SER A 103 -18.80 13.09 -9.63
CA SER A 103 -20.13 12.92 -10.21
C SER A 103 -20.36 13.72 -11.49
N THR A 104 -19.41 14.59 -11.86
CA THR A 104 -19.49 15.37 -13.10
C THR A 104 -19.37 14.43 -14.30
N PRO A 105 -20.38 14.38 -15.18
CA PRO A 105 -20.35 13.58 -16.39
C PRO A 105 -19.19 14.00 -17.31
N PRO A 106 -18.65 13.08 -18.13
CA PRO A 106 -17.67 13.45 -19.15
C PRO A 106 -18.29 14.44 -20.15
N ASN A 107 -17.45 15.23 -20.81
CA ASN A 107 -17.89 16.07 -21.91
C ASN A 107 -18.39 15.17 -23.05
N THR A 108 -19.70 15.11 -23.24
CA THR A 108 -20.34 14.35 -24.31
C THR A 108 -20.70 15.27 -25.47
N ILE A 109 -20.49 14.79 -26.70
CA ILE A 109 -21.05 15.43 -27.89
C ILE A 109 -22.55 15.13 -27.90
N LEU A 110 -23.38 16.17 -28.04
CA LEU A 110 -24.83 16.02 -28.12
C LEU A 110 -25.22 15.38 -29.46
N ILE A 111 -25.70 14.14 -29.42
CA ILE A 111 -26.27 13.44 -30.57
C ILE A 111 -27.71 13.08 -30.22
N GLY A 112 -28.67 13.96 -30.49
CA GLY A 112 -30.10 13.72 -30.22
C GLY A 112 -30.82 14.86 -29.49
N ASP A 113 -32.00 14.56 -28.91
CA ASP A 113 -32.82 15.53 -28.17
C ASP A 113 -32.13 15.99 -26.87
N SER A 114 -32.20 17.30 -26.64
CA SER A 114 -31.73 17.96 -25.43
C SER A 114 -32.37 17.43 -24.14
N GLN A 115 -33.61 16.92 -24.21
CA GLN A 115 -34.31 16.39 -23.02
C GLN A 115 -33.77 15.03 -22.59
N GLU A 116 -33.57 14.11 -23.52
CA GLU A 116 -32.99 12.78 -23.23
C GLU A 116 -31.57 12.92 -22.67
N THR A 117 -30.79 13.84 -23.23
CA THR A 117 -29.44 14.10 -22.72
C THR A 117 -29.47 14.64 -21.29
N LYS A 118 -30.36 15.61 -20.99
CA LYS A 118 -30.53 16.11 -19.61
C LYS A 118 -30.96 15.00 -18.64
N HIS A 119 -31.85 14.10 -19.06
CA HIS A 119 -32.27 12.97 -18.25
C HIS A 119 -31.10 12.04 -17.92
N TRP A 120 -30.29 11.70 -18.93
CA TRP A 120 -29.08 10.90 -18.73
C TRP A 120 -28.07 11.57 -17.80
N HIS A 121 -27.80 12.87 -17.98
CA HIS A 121 -26.89 13.63 -17.11
C HIS A 121 -27.34 13.60 -15.65
N ASN A 122 -28.63 13.85 -15.39
CA ASN A 122 -29.19 13.83 -14.04
C ASN A 122 -29.12 12.43 -13.41
N GLY A 123 -29.41 11.38 -14.19
CA GLY A 123 -29.26 9.99 -13.76
C GLY A 123 -27.82 9.63 -13.44
N HIS A 124 -26.86 10.05 -14.28
CA HIS A 124 -25.42 9.83 -14.07
C HIS A 124 -24.95 10.50 -12.77
N ILE A 125 -25.26 11.78 -12.58
CA ILE A 125 -24.88 12.54 -11.38
C ILE A 125 -25.45 11.85 -10.14
N SER A 126 -26.74 11.50 -10.15
CA SER A 126 -27.39 10.86 -8.99
C SER A 126 -26.74 9.53 -8.63
N LYS A 127 -26.49 8.68 -9.63
CA LYS A 127 -25.83 7.38 -9.44
C LYS A 127 -24.40 7.55 -8.91
N LYS A 128 -23.64 8.48 -9.48
CA LYS A 128 -22.24 8.70 -9.09
C LYS A 128 -22.09 9.33 -7.71
N LYS A 129 -23.02 10.18 -7.29
CA LYS A 129 -23.06 10.68 -5.91
C LYS A 129 -23.29 9.56 -4.89
N GLN A 130 -24.23 8.66 -5.17
CA GLN A 130 -24.48 7.50 -4.31
C GLN A 130 -23.24 6.57 -4.25
N GLU A 131 -22.62 6.30 -5.39
CA GLU A 131 -21.38 5.52 -5.46
C GLU A 131 -20.23 6.20 -4.68
N PHE A 132 -20.07 7.51 -4.81
CA PHE A 132 -19.08 8.28 -4.05
C PHE A 132 -19.28 8.17 -2.54
N GLN A 133 -20.52 8.37 -2.08
CA GLN A 133 -20.86 8.30 -0.65
C GLN A 133 -20.61 6.89 -0.08
N TYR A 134 -20.98 5.86 -0.83
CA TYR A 134 -20.70 4.47 -0.47
C TYR A 134 -19.20 4.20 -0.36
N LEU A 135 -18.42 4.53 -1.40
CA LEU A 135 -16.97 4.30 -1.43
C LEU A 135 -16.26 5.07 -0.32
N ARG A 136 -16.61 6.35 -0.12
CA ARG A 136 -16.05 7.16 0.97
C ARG A 136 -16.35 6.53 2.33
N GLY A 137 -17.58 6.09 2.56
CA GLY A 137 -17.98 5.42 3.80
C GLY A 137 -17.17 4.15 4.06
N GLU A 138 -17.04 3.30 3.05
CA GLU A 138 -16.28 2.04 3.13
C GLU A 138 -14.78 2.29 3.37
N ILE A 139 -14.18 3.25 2.67
CA ILE A 139 -12.77 3.64 2.89
C ILE A 139 -12.54 4.09 4.33
N LEU A 140 -13.36 5.01 4.83
CA LEU A 140 -13.19 5.54 6.18
C LEU A 140 -13.38 4.44 7.24
N LYS A 141 -14.34 3.55 7.03
CA LYS A 141 -14.58 2.39 7.90
C LYS A 141 -13.40 1.42 7.89
N LYS A 142 -12.95 0.97 6.72
CA LYS A 142 -11.82 0.04 6.58
C LYS A 142 -10.52 0.64 7.10
N TYR A 143 -10.29 1.93 6.84
CA TYR A 143 -9.16 2.65 7.41
C TYR A 143 -9.21 2.70 8.94
N GLN A 144 -10.37 2.94 9.54
CA GLN A 144 -10.53 2.89 10.99
C GLN A 144 -10.22 1.49 11.54
N CYS A 145 -10.72 0.43 10.90
CA CYS A 145 -10.37 -0.95 11.25
C CYS A 145 -8.84 -1.20 11.17
N PHE A 146 -8.19 -0.68 10.13
CA PHE A 146 -6.74 -0.74 9.99
C PHE A 146 -6.01 -0.01 11.12
N ILE A 147 -6.46 1.19 11.49
CA ILE A 147 -5.86 1.99 12.58
C ILE A 147 -5.99 1.29 13.93
N ASP A 148 -7.11 0.61 14.17
CA ASP A 148 -7.38 -0.09 15.42
C ASP A 148 -6.74 -1.49 15.48
N SER A 149 -6.31 -2.03 14.33
CA SER A 149 -5.70 -3.36 14.21
C SER A 149 -4.43 -3.53 15.06
N ASP A 150 -4.23 -4.74 15.56
CA ASP A 150 -3.05 -5.06 16.35
C ASP A 150 -1.81 -5.19 15.47
N GLU A 151 -1.97 -5.64 14.22
CA GLU A 151 -0.94 -5.72 13.20
C GLU A 151 -0.27 -4.35 12.99
N ARG A 152 -1.07 -3.29 12.83
CA ARG A 152 -0.59 -1.91 12.70
C ARG A 152 0.16 -1.45 13.94
N LYS A 153 -0.26 -1.84 15.15
CA LYS A 153 0.46 -1.51 16.40
C LYS A 153 1.79 -2.28 16.49
N ARG A 154 1.80 -3.56 16.12
CA ARG A 154 3.00 -4.41 16.13
C ARG A 154 4.07 -3.87 15.18
N ILE A 155 3.71 -3.49 13.95
CA ILE A 155 4.65 -2.89 12.98
C ILE A 155 5.17 -1.52 13.45
N ALA A 156 4.28 -0.66 13.96
CA ALA A 156 4.69 0.65 14.45
C ALA A 156 5.74 0.53 15.56
N ASN A 157 5.51 -0.39 16.51
CA ASN A 157 6.41 -0.68 17.62
C ASN A 157 7.71 -1.35 17.17
N LEU A 158 7.67 -2.19 16.13
CA LEU A 158 8.84 -2.88 15.61
C LEU A 158 9.90 -1.91 15.07
N ARG A 159 9.51 -0.92 14.26
CA ARG A 159 10.47 0.09 13.78
C ARG A 159 11.07 0.86 14.96
N ASP A 160 10.26 1.26 15.93
CA ASP A 160 10.72 2.08 17.05
C ASP A 160 11.71 1.29 17.93
N LYS A 161 11.44 0.01 18.17
CA LYS A 161 12.38 -0.90 18.82
C LYS A 161 13.65 -1.07 18.01
N TYR A 162 13.55 -1.34 16.70
CA TYR A 162 14.72 -1.53 15.84
C TYR A 162 15.64 -0.30 15.85
N VAL A 163 15.08 0.91 15.70
CA VAL A 163 15.84 2.17 15.75
C VAL A 163 16.46 2.39 17.14
N ALA A 164 15.78 1.97 18.21
CA ALA A 164 16.26 2.11 19.58
C ALA A 164 17.33 1.07 19.98
N HIS A 165 17.39 -0.09 19.34
CA HIS A 165 18.34 -1.15 19.70
C HIS A 165 19.77 -0.77 19.26
N LYS A 166 20.62 -0.48 20.26
CA LYS A 166 22.07 -0.32 20.09
C LYS A 166 22.79 -1.58 19.61
N GLU A 167 22.13 -2.74 19.59
CA GLU A 167 22.73 -4.04 19.23
C GLU A 167 23.18 -4.10 17.76
N PHE A 168 22.58 -3.30 16.88
CA PHE A 168 23.04 -3.10 15.50
C PHE A 168 24.43 -2.44 15.40
N ARG A 169 24.86 -1.70 16.43
CA ARG A 169 26.20 -1.07 16.43
C ARG A 169 27.34 -2.10 16.51
N ASN A 170 27.05 -3.35 16.89
CA ASN A 170 28.05 -4.38 17.13
C ASN A 170 28.05 -5.50 16.09
N GLY A 171 27.37 -5.32 14.94
CA GLY A 171 27.42 -6.27 13.83
C GLY A 171 26.71 -7.61 14.08
N LYS A 172 25.81 -7.69 15.06
CA LYS A 172 24.95 -8.86 15.27
C LYS A 172 23.69 -8.75 14.39
N LEU A 173 23.44 -9.82 13.65
CA LEU A 173 22.24 -10.04 12.83
C LEU A 173 20.96 -10.03 13.69
N TYR A 174 19.90 -9.37 13.20
CA TYR A 174 18.62 -9.24 13.91
C TYR A 174 17.75 -10.48 13.74
N ASP A 175 17.58 -11.22 14.83
CA ASP A 175 16.66 -12.35 14.88
C ASP A 175 15.22 -11.85 15.10
N ALA A 176 14.48 -11.65 14.00
CA ALA A 176 13.08 -11.21 14.03
C ALA A 176 12.17 -12.17 14.83
N ALA A 177 12.45 -13.48 14.77
CA ALA A 177 11.68 -14.49 15.47
C ALA A 177 11.86 -14.40 17.00
N ARG A 178 13.09 -14.16 17.48
CA ARG A 178 13.37 -13.96 18.92
C ARG A 178 12.67 -12.75 19.52
N HIS A 179 12.30 -11.77 18.70
CA HIS A 179 11.62 -10.56 19.15
C HIS A 179 10.09 -10.64 18.96
N GLY A 180 9.55 -11.80 18.58
CA GLY A 180 8.12 -12.02 18.41
C GLY A 180 7.53 -11.35 17.17
N HIS A 181 8.36 -11.06 16.17
CA HIS A 181 7.95 -10.41 14.93
C HIS A 181 7.93 -11.41 13.78
N GLN A 182 6.83 -11.41 13.03
CA GLN A 182 6.59 -12.38 11.98
C GLN A 182 6.41 -11.67 10.64
N LEU A 183 6.89 -12.29 9.55
CA LEU A 183 6.62 -11.82 8.18
C LEU A 183 5.12 -11.62 7.93
N SER A 184 4.30 -12.48 8.54
CA SER A 184 2.84 -12.43 8.51
C SER A 184 2.27 -11.10 9.01
N ASP A 185 2.96 -10.35 9.88
CA ASP A 185 2.52 -9.01 10.29
C ASP A 185 2.54 -8.03 9.11
N ALA A 186 3.62 -8.05 8.31
CA ALA A 186 3.77 -7.20 7.14
C ALA A 186 2.75 -7.57 6.05
N GLU A 187 2.56 -8.86 5.80
CA GLU A 187 1.53 -9.36 4.87
C GLU A 187 0.12 -8.96 5.32
N SER A 188 -0.19 -9.13 6.62
CA SER A 188 -1.50 -8.79 7.16
C SER A 188 -1.81 -7.31 7.05
N VAL A 189 -0.84 -6.43 7.34
CA VAL A 189 -1.01 -4.99 7.13
C VAL A 189 -1.27 -4.67 5.67
N LEU A 190 -0.52 -5.27 4.74
CA LEU A 190 -0.71 -5.02 3.32
C LEU A 190 -2.06 -5.52 2.82
N ASN A 191 -2.54 -6.67 3.29
CA ASN A 191 -3.88 -7.17 2.98
C ASN A 191 -4.97 -6.23 3.48
N LEU A 192 -4.85 -5.71 4.72
CA LEU A 192 -5.79 -4.72 5.25
C LEU A 192 -5.81 -3.44 4.41
N ILE A 193 -4.67 -3.04 3.83
CA ILE A 193 -4.58 -1.87 2.94
C ILE A 193 -5.17 -2.17 1.56
N ASP A 194 -4.93 -3.38 1.02
CA ASP A 194 -5.49 -3.85 -0.25
C ASP A 194 -7.01 -3.66 -0.29
N ASP A 195 -7.67 -3.93 0.84
CA ASP A 195 -9.12 -3.83 0.99
C ASP A 195 -9.69 -2.45 0.64
N PHE A 196 -8.91 -1.36 0.72
CA PHE A 196 -9.42 0.00 0.51
C PHE A 196 -8.55 0.90 -0.38
N ILE A 197 -7.31 0.53 -0.71
CA ILE A 197 -6.44 1.35 -1.56
C ILE A 197 -6.98 1.49 -2.99
N PHE A 198 -7.68 0.47 -3.50
CA PHE A 198 -8.34 0.53 -4.80
C PHE A 198 -9.58 1.42 -4.79
N ASP A 199 -10.33 1.41 -3.69
CA ASP A 199 -11.47 2.33 -3.50
C ASP A 199 -10.96 3.78 -3.47
N PHE A 200 -9.79 4.04 -2.86
CA PHE A 200 -9.10 5.33 -2.95
C PHE A 200 -8.78 5.72 -4.40
N ASN A 201 -8.14 4.82 -5.16
CA ASN A 201 -7.81 5.08 -6.56
C ASN A 201 -9.07 5.40 -7.38
N LYS A 202 -10.14 4.66 -7.14
CA LYS A 202 -11.42 4.89 -7.80
C LYS A 202 -11.99 6.26 -7.48
N LEU A 203 -11.98 6.68 -6.21
CA LEU A 203 -12.49 7.98 -5.79
C LEU A 203 -11.68 9.15 -6.36
N PHE A 204 -10.36 9.08 -6.28
CA PHE A 204 -9.49 10.21 -6.64
C PHE A 204 -9.19 10.28 -8.14
N ASN A 205 -9.20 9.16 -8.86
CA ASN A 205 -8.82 9.11 -10.28
C ASN A 205 -9.98 8.74 -11.22
N LYS A 206 -11.18 8.42 -10.71
CA LYS A 206 -12.28 7.82 -11.50
C LYS A 206 -11.87 6.55 -12.26
N SER A 207 -10.80 5.87 -11.82
CA SER A 207 -10.24 4.69 -12.48
C SER A 207 -10.44 3.44 -11.64
N SER A 208 -10.83 2.35 -12.31
CA SER A 208 -10.95 1.02 -11.69
C SER A 208 -9.69 0.17 -11.84
N TYR A 209 -8.70 0.62 -12.61
CA TYR A 209 -7.55 -0.19 -13.01
C TYR A 209 -6.31 0.11 -12.19
N LEU A 210 -5.78 -0.94 -11.58
CA LEU A 210 -4.44 -1.07 -11.05
C LEU A 210 -4.00 -2.54 -11.25
N GLU A 211 -2.70 -2.77 -11.44
CA GLU A 211 -2.13 -4.12 -11.63
C GLU A 211 -2.51 -5.02 -10.45
N SER A 212 -2.94 -6.24 -10.75
CA SER A 212 -3.33 -7.23 -9.73
C SER A 212 -2.08 -7.64 -8.93
N PRO A 213 -2.14 -7.69 -7.59
CA PRO A 213 -1.04 -8.18 -6.77
C PRO A 213 -0.58 -9.60 -7.11
N LYS A 214 -1.43 -10.38 -7.79
CA LYS A 214 -1.16 -11.76 -8.21
C LYS A 214 -0.02 -11.87 -9.24
N ASP A 215 0.34 -10.80 -9.94
CA ASP A 215 1.50 -10.80 -10.84
C ASP A 215 2.84 -10.70 -10.07
N PHE A 216 2.82 -10.41 -8.76
CA PHE A 216 4.04 -10.26 -7.95
C PHE A 216 4.62 -11.58 -7.44
N ASP A 217 3.81 -12.64 -7.30
CA ASP A 217 4.30 -13.97 -6.89
C ASP A 217 5.36 -14.50 -7.89
N ARG A 218 5.26 -14.13 -9.17
CA ARG A 218 6.25 -14.49 -10.20
C ARG A 218 7.60 -13.82 -9.99
N VAL A 219 7.64 -12.58 -9.49
CA VAL A 219 8.88 -11.79 -9.38
C VAL A 219 9.84 -12.42 -8.37
N GLY A 220 9.34 -12.81 -7.20
CA GLY A 220 10.14 -13.49 -6.18
C GLY A 220 10.66 -14.84 -6.66
N ALA A 221 9.79 -15.66 -7.23
CA ALA A 221 10.14 -16.97 -7.75
C ALA A 221 11.17 -16.91 -8.88
N GLU A 222 11.02 -15.97 -9.83
CA GLU A 222 11.96 -15.80 -10.95
C GLU A 222 13.34 -15.31 -10.48
N PHE A 223 13.38 -14.30 -9.59
CA PHE A 223 14.64 -13.79 -9.05
C PHE A 223 15.43 -14.88 -8.30
N TRP A 224 14.78 -15.59 -7.38
CA TRP A 224 15.43 -16.65 -6.61
C TRP A 224 15.71 -17.89 -7.46
N GLY A 225 14.90 -18.17 -8.49
CA GLY A 225 15.16 -19.21 -9.49
C GLY A 225 16.44 -18.95 -10.27
N ALA A 226 16.64 -17.73 -10.75
CA ALA A 226 17.84 -17.33 -11.48
C ALA A 226 19.13 -17.40 -10.63
N LEU A 227 19.03 -17.08 -9.33
CA LEU A 227 20.14 -17.27 -8.38
C LEU A 227 20.49 -18.74 -8.19
N LYS A 228 19.49 -19.63 -8.14
CA LYS A 228 19.70 -21.08 -8.02
C LYS A 228 20.39 -21.66 -9.25
N SER A 229 20.00 -21.24 -10.45
CA SER A 229 20.58 -21.75 -11.70
C SER A 229 22.02 -21.30 -11.99
N ASN A 230 22.52 -20.28 -11.28
CA ASN A 230 23.85 -19.70 -11.51
C ASN A 230 24.83 -19.89 -10.33
N ILE A 231 24.40 -20.46 -9.20
CA ILE A 231 25.21 -20.61 -7.97
C ILE A 231 25.27 -22.06 -7.46
N ILE A 232 24.37 -22.96 -7.91
CA ILE A 232 24.40 -24.40 -7.58
C ILE A 232 24.96 -25.19 -8.75
#